data_AF-A0A094NMV0-F1
#
_entry.id   AF-A0A094NMV0-F1
#
_cell.length_a   1.000
_cell.length_b   1.000
_cell.length_c   1.000
_cell.angle_alpha   90.00
_cell.angle_beta   90.00
_cell.angle_gamma   90.00
#
_symmetry.space_group_name_H-M   'P 1'
#
loop_
_entity.id
_entity.type
_entity.pdbx_description
1 polymer ?
#
loop_
_entity_poly.entity_id
_entity_poly.type
_entity_poly.pdbx_seq_one_letter_code
_entity_poly.pdbx_strand_id
1 'polypeptide(L)'
;QAACEARGCTWCATDVANAPWCFFPEDMGSSTCFCCRATLNKRQALSLFGNDISPVVLEVEFQTRDRLRFRLYDPNRQRFEVPLKIDSPGVTADEASYDVE
;
A
#
# COMPACT_ATOMS: atom_id res chain seq x y z
N GLN A 1 -19.40 6.54 -17.71
CA GLN A 1 -20.17 6.29 -16.48
C GLN A 1 -20.28 4.79 -16.14
N ALA A 2 -21.09 3.97 -16.83
CA ALA A 2 -21.35 2.57 -16.43
C ALA A 2 -20.10 1.71 -16.14
N ALA A 3 -19.05 1.81 -16.97
CA ALA A 3 -17.80 1.07 -16.74
C ALA A 3 -17.01 1.52 -15.50
N CYS A 4 -17.20 2.77 -15.04
CA CYS A 4 -16.60 3.32 -13.83
C CYS A 4 -17.30 2.78 -12.58
N GLU A 5 -18.63 2.86 -12.58
CA GLU A 5 -19.48 2.40 -11.47
C GLU A 5 -19.38 0.88 -11.32
N ALA A 6 -19.29 0.12 -12.42
CA ALA A 6 -19.06 -1.32 -12.39
C ALA A 6 -17.73 -1.73 -11.73
N ARG A 7 -16.76 -0.79 -11.63
CA ARG A 7 -15.48 -0.99 -10.94
C ARG A 7 -15.50 -0.53 -9.48
N GLY A 8 -16.64 -0.04 -8.98
CA GLY A 8 -16.77 0.51 -7.62
C GLY A 8 -16.13 1.89 -7.46
N CYS A 9 -15.89 2.59 -8.57
CA CYS A 9 -15.32 3.93 -8.60
C CYS A 9 -16.42 5.02 -8.64
N THR A 10 -16.03 6.25 -8.31
CA THR A 10 -16.90 7.43 -8.38
C THR A 10 -16.77 8.09 -9.75
N TRP A 11 -17.91 8.36 -10.39
CA TRP A 11 -17.97 9.10 -11.66
C TRP A 11 -18.33 10.56 -11.41
N CYS A 12 -17.50 11.49 -11.88
CA CYS A 12 -17.76 12.93 -11.84
C CYS A 12 -17.22 13.58 -13.11
N ALA A 13 -18.08 14.16 -13.94
CA ALA A 13 -17.66 14.89 -15.13
C ALA A 13 -17.05 16.25 -14.73
N THR A 14 -15.99 16.65 -15.42
CA THR A 14 -15.30 17.93 -15.17
C THR A 14 -14.68 18.47 -16.45
N ASP A 15 -14.67 19.80 -16.58
CA ASP A 15 -14.06 20.53 -17.70
C ASP A 15 -12.61 20.91 -17.41
N VAL A 16 -12.08 20.54 -16.24
CA VAL A 16 -10.67 20.74 -15.90
C VAL A 16 -9.81 19.78 -16.73
N ALA A 17 -8.89 20.34 -17.52
CA ALA A 17 -7.96 19.56 -18.32
C ALA A 17 -7.15 18.58 -17.45
N ASN A 18 -7.05 17.33 -17.92
CA ASN A 18 -6.35 16.21 -17.25
C ASN A 18 -6.97 15.69 -15.95
N ALA A 19 -8.09 16.25 -15.48
CA ALA A 19 -8.79 15.71 -14.32
C ALA A 19 -9.56 14.41 -14.69
N PRO A 20 -9.42 13.31 -13.93
CA PRO A 20 -10.07 12.05 -14.26
C PRO A 20 -11.57 12.12 -13.97
N TRP A 21 -12.38 11.69 -14.94
CA TRP A 21 -13.84 11.57 -14.74
C TRP A 21 -14.26 10.37 -13.90
N CYS A 22 -13.35 9.43 -13.67
CA CYS A 22 -13.57 8.22 -12.89
C CYS A 22 -12.41 8.01 -11.92
N PHE A 23 -12.67 8.00 -10.62
CA PHE A 23 -11.64 7.95 -9.59
C PHE A 23 -12.06 7.06 -8.40
N PHE A 24 -11.08 6.68 -7.59
CA PHE A 24 -11.32 5.84 -6.42
C PHE A 24 -11.98 6.63 -5.27
N PRO A 25 -13.02 6.09 -4.60
CA PRO A 25 -13.54 6.68 -3.36
C PRO A 25 -12.49 6.67 -2.23
N GLU A 26 -12.62 7.59 -1.27
CA GLU A 26 -11.69 7.78 -0.13
C GLU A 26 -11.51 6.52 0.74
N ASP A 27 -12.52 5.64 0.79
CA ASP A 27 -12.62 4.53 1.75
C ASP A 27 -11.95 3.20 1.32
N MET A 28 -10.89 3.23 0.52
CA MET A 28 -10.34 2.01 -0.11
C MET A 28 -9.48 1.10 0.79
N GLY A 29 -9.11 1.53 2.01
CA GLY A 29 -8.19 0.77 2.87
C GLY A 29 -8.60 0.75 4.34
N SER A 30 -8.26 -0.34 5.03
CA SER A 30 -8.28 -0.42 6.49
C SER A 30 -6.99 -1.10 6.95
N SER A 31 -6.30 -0.49 7.89
CA SER A 31 -5.06 -1.01 8.48
C SER A 31 -5.23 -1.22 9.98
N THR A 32 -4.75 -2.35 10.49
CA THR A 32 -4.54 -2.56 11.92
C THR A 32 -3.04 -2.52 12.16
N CYS A 33 -2.55 -1.49 12.86
CA CYS A 33 -1.12 -1.27 13.09
C CYS A 33 -0.69 -1.91 14.41
N PHE A 34 0.29 -2.81 14.36
CA PHE A 34 1.06 -3.24 15.53
C PHE A 34 2.53 -2.85 15.29
N CYS A 35 2.86 -1.60 15.61
CA CYS A 35 4.17 -0.97 15.79
C CYS A 35 5.24 -1.08 14.65
N CYS A 36 5.36 -2.17 13.91
CA CYS A 36 6.29 -2.29 12.77
C CYS A 36 5.77 -3.23 11.66
N ARG A 37 4.64 -3.92 11.91
CA ARG A 37 4.06 -4.88 10.97
C ARG A 37 2.54 -4.74 10.98
N ALA A 38 1.95 -4.58 9.80
CA ALA A 38 0.51 -4.45 9.63
C ALA A 38 0.03 -5.45 8.58
N THR A 39 -1.06 -6.15 8.90
CA THR A 39 -1.76 -7.01 7.94
C THR A 39 -2.86 -6.20 7.29
N LEU A 40 -2.74 -5.99 5.99
CA LEU A 40 -3.68 -5.24 5.17
C LEU A 40 -4.62 -6.21 4.46
N ASN A 41 -5.91 -6.08 4.73
CA ASN A 41 -6.94 -6.84 4.04
C ASN A 41 -7.56 -5.99 2.95
N LYS A 42 -7.79 -6.58 1.79
CA LYS A 42 -8.50 -5.91 0.71
C LYS A 42 -9.94 -5.66 1.17
N ARG A 43 -10.36 -4.39 1.22
CA ARG A 43 -11.69 -3.99 1.68
C ARG A 43 -12.77 -4.20 0.62
N GLN A 44 -12.44 -3.96 -0.65
CA GLN A 44 -13.39 -4.08 -1.77
C GLN A 44 -13.30 -5.45 -2.44
N ALA A 45 -14.46 -6.06 -2.71
CA ALA A 45 -14.54 -7.33 -3.43
C ALA A 45 -14.25 -7.19 -4.94
N LEU A 46 -14.47 -6.00 -5.51
CA LEU A 46 -14.30 -5.76 -6.94
C LEU A 46 -12.82 -5.78 -7.34
N SER A 47 -12.52 -6.52 -8.40
CA SER A 47 -11.18 -6.61 -8.98
C SER A 47 -11.10 -5.73 -10.23
N LEU A 48 -10.06 -4.91 -10.32
CA LEU A 48 -9.82 -4.11 -11.54
C LEU A 48 -9.16 -4.92 -12.65
N PHE A 49 -8.21 -5.78 -12.27
CA PHE A 49 -7.32 -6.48 -13.21
C PHE A 49 -7.20 -7.99 -12.93
N GLY A 50 -7.94 -8.52 -11.96
CA GLY A 50 -7.84 -9.90 -11.51
C GLY A 50 -6.63 -10.15 -10.59
N ASN A 51 -6.55 -11.35 -10.03
CA ASN A 51 -5.44 -11.82 -9.18
C ASN A 51 -5.11 -10.91 -7.99
N ASP A 52 -6.14 -10.36 -7.35
CA ASP A 52 -5.97 -9.61 -6.12
C ASP A 52 -5.34 -10.47 -5.02
N ILE A 53 -4.52 -9.84 -4.19
CA ILE A 53 -3.84 -10.49 -3.07
C ILE A 53 -4.42 -9.92 -1.79
N SER A 54 -4.95 -10.79 -0.95
CA SER A 54 -5.41 -10.46 0.40
C SER A 54 -5.28 -11.71 1.28
N PRO A 55 -4.68 -11.61 2.48
CA PRO A 55 -4.05 -10.42 3.05
C PRO A 55 -2.68 -10.10 2.41
N VAL A 56 -2.26 -8.84 2.50
CA VAL A 56 -0.88 -8.39 2.23
C VAL A 56 -0.26 -7.95 3.55
N VAL A 57 1.03 -8.19 3.75
CA VAL A 57 1.74 -7.73 4.94
C VAL A 57 2.57 -6.51 4.58
N LEU A 58 2.36 -5.41 5.30
CA LEU A 58 3.25 -4.27 5.37
C LEU A 58 4.23 -4.48 6.53
N GLU A 59 5.51 -4.38 6.26
CA GLU A 59 6.58 -4.43 7.26
C GLU A 59 7.46 -3.19 7.11
N VAL A 60 7.76 -2.54 8.23
CA VAL A 60 8.52 -1.29 8.29
C VAL A 60 9.80 -1.52 9.09
N GLU A 61 10.93 -1.19 8.48
CA GLU A 61 12.29 -1.25 9.03
C GLU A 61 12.83 0.17 9.18
N PHE A 62 13.15 0.53 10.42
CA PHE A 62 13.76 1.81 10.79
C PHE A 62 15.27 1.72 10.64
N GLN A 63 15.77 1.86 9.42
CA GLN A 63 17.16 1.53 9.12
C GLN A 63 18.15 2.57 9.67
N THR A 64 18.00 3.84 9.31
CA THR A 64 18.87 4.90 9.84
C THR A 64 18.03 6.13 10.16
N ARG A 65 18.65 7.14 10.79
CA ARG A 65 18.02 8.43 11.08
C ARG A 65 17.26 9.03 9.88
N ASP A 66 17.82 8.89 8.68
CA ASP A 66 17.27 9.48 7.44
C ASP A 66 16.80 8.39 6.44
N ARG A 67 16.68 7.11 6.85
CA ARG A 67 16.28 6.01 5.98
C ARG A 67 15.29 5.06 6.65
N LEU A 68 14.05 5.12 6.19
CA LEU A 68 13.00 4.13 6.48
C LEU A 68 12.81 3.22 5.26
N ARG A 69 12.74 1.91 5.50
CA ARG A 69 12.41 0.93 4.47
C ARG A 69 11.10 0.28 4.83
N PHE A 70 10.19 0.15 3.87
CA PHE A 70 9.01 -0.67 4.05
C PHE A 70 8.87 -1.68 2.92
N ARG A 71 8.22 -2.80 3.20
CA ARG A 71 7.93 -3.86 2.24
C ARG A 71 6.45 -4.19 2.31
N LEU A 72 5.79 -4.25 1.16
CA LEU A 72 4.49 -4.91 1.02
C LEU A 72 4.68 -6.23 0.30
N TYR A 73 4.35 -7.33 0.96
CA TYR A 73 4.54 -8.66 0.41
C TYR A 73 3.35 -9.58 0.70
N ASP A 74 3.20 -10.59 -0.14
CA ASP A 74 2.23 -11.67 0.06
C ASP A 74 2.79 -12.64 1.11
N PRO A 75 2.14 -12.80 2.28
CA PRO A 75 2.62 -13.68 3.34
C PRO A 75 2.47 -15.17 2.99
N ASN A 76 1.62 -15.52 2.02
CA ASN A 76 1.29 -16.89 1.66
C ASN A 76 2.09 -17.39 0.45
N ARG A 77 2.65 -16.47 -0.35
CA ARG A 77 3.42 -16.83 -1.54
C ARG A 77 4.57 -15.86 -1.76
N GLN A 78 5.80 -16.39 -1.76
CA GLN A 78 6.98 -15.61 -2.12
C GLN A 78 6.86 -15.10 -3.56
N ARG A 79 6.94 -13.77 -3.72
CA ARG A 79 6.95 -13.11 -5.03
C ARG A 79 8.38 -12.74 -5.41
N PHE A 80 8.57 -12.41 -6.68
CA PHE A 80 9.87 -11.96 -7.15
C PHE A 80 10.32 -10.71 -6.39
N GLU A 81 11.50 -10.77 -5.81
CA GLU A 81 12.21 -9.63 -5.25
C GLU A 81 13.48 -9.41 -6.08
N VAL A 82 13.80 -8.14 -6.34
CA VAL A 82 15.01 -7.80 -7.08
C VAL A 82 16.22 -8.23 -6.22
N PRO A 83 17.18 -9.00 -6.78
CA PRO A 83 18.33 -9.52 -6.02
C PRO A 83 19.35 -8.41 -5.76
N LEU A 84 19.00 -7.50 -4.85
CA LEU A 84 19.85 -6.41 -4.37
C LEU A 84 20.27 -6.68 -2.93
N LYS A 85 21.53 -6.43 -2.62
CA LYS A 85 21.99 -6.41 -1.23
C LYS A 85 21.60 -5.06 -0.63
N ILE A 86 20.68 -5.09 0.33
CA ILE A 86 20.28 -3.93 1.11
C ILE A 86 20.74 -4.20 2.54
N ASP A 87 21.69 -3.41 3.03
CA ASP A 87 22.18 -3.53 4.40
C ASP A 87 21.09 -3.06 5.37
N SER A 88 20.42 -4.02 6.01
CA SER A 88 19.54 -3.76 7.15
C SER A 88 20.39 -3.69 8.41
N PRO A 89 20.42 -2.54 9.12
CA PRO A 89 21.01 -2.50 10.44
C PRO A 89 20.13 -3.33 11.36
N GLY A 90 20.72 -4.30 12.06
CA GLY A 90 19.99 -5.21 12.95
C GLY A 90 19.36 -4.53 14.19
N VAL A 91 19.40 -3.20 14.28
CA VAL A 91 18.88 -2.37 15.36
C VAL A 91 18.12 -1.20 14.75
N THR A 92 17.00 -0.83 15.37
CA THR A 92 16.22 0.37 15.00
C THR A 92 17.05 1.64 15.20
N ALA A 93 16.91 2.63 14.31
CA ALA A 93 17.61 3.90 14.45
C ALA A 93 17.29 4.60 15.79
N ASP A 94 18.33 4.93 16.58
CA ASP A 94 18.20 5.55 17.92
C ASP A 94 17.61 6.98 17.88
N GLU A 95 17.78 7.72 16.77
CA GLU A 95 17.27 9.08 16.58
C GLU A 95 16.70 9.26 15.16
N ALA A 96 15.52 8.70 14.88
CA ALA A 96 14.85 8.88 13.60
C ALA A 96 14.45 10.35 13.36
N SER A 97 14.69 10.87 12.15
CA SER A 97 14.23 12.21 11.72
C SER A 97 12.77 12.20 11.22
N TYR A 98 12.06 11.09 11.43
CA TYR A 98 10.72 10.84 10.94
C TYR A 98 9.87 10.25 12.08
N ASP A 99 8.63 10.70 12.17
CA ASP A 99 7.61 10.09 13.01
C ASP A 99 6.73 9.18 12.16
N VAL A 100 6.38 8.01 12.70
CA VAL A 100 5.43 7.07 12.09
C VAL A 100 4.17 7.09 12.93
N GLU A 101 3.22 7.95 12.54
CA GLU A 101 1.84 7.99 13.09
C GLU A 101 0.92 6.96 12.42
#